data_AF-A0A9P5TKH2-F1
#
_entry.id   AF-A0A9P5TKH2-F1
#
_cell.length_a   1.000
_cell.length_b   1.000
_cell.length_c   1.000
_cell.angle_alpha   90.00
_cell.angle_beta   90.00
_cell.angle_gamma   90.00
#
_symmetry.space_group_name_H-M   'P 1'
#
loop_
_entity.id
_entity.type
_entity.pdbx_description
1 polymer ?
#
loop_
_entity_poly.entity_id
_entity_poly.type
_entity_poly.pdbx_seq_one_letter_code
_entity_poly.pdbx_strand_id
1 'polypeptide(L)'
;MDDFLTLLTTEDVRSMGAAWPYLNELQISLPINFDVLLEIVQRFPELRYLRIISLQLGEFENPEFNIPMHLSHSLLSFHIYEAYSLSEDDKISSNNIVTLAQCTDIIFPDLELLEVSADEPLALVGTIISAFKTARKDQETRILGRPSKKKIVTVEYH
;
A
#
# COMPACT_ATOMS: atom_id res chain seq x y z
N MET A 1 -18.92 -2.11 26.41
CA MET A 1 -19.55 -1.81 25.12
C MET A 1 -18.47 -2.16 24.14
N ASP A 2 -18.48 -3.41 23.68
CA ASP A 2 -17.37 -3.99 22.95
C ASP A 2 -17.26 -3.28 21.60
N ASP A 3 -16.13 -2.61 21.37
CA ASP A 3 -15.74 -2.04 20.08
C ASP A 3 -15.50 -3.19 19.10
N PHE A 4 -16.58 -3.72 18.55
CA PHE A 4 -16.58 -4.66 17.43
C PHE A 4 -16.33 -3.91 16.11
N LEU A 5 -15.23 -3.14 16.03
CA LEU A 5 -14.69 -2.76 14.73
C LEU A 5 -14.02 -4.00 14.14
N THR A 6 -14.85 -4.88 13.58
CA THR A 6 -14.42 -6.09 12.88
C THR A 6 -13.46 -5.71 11.77
N LEU A 7 -12.26 -6.28 11.77
CA LEU A 7 -11.28 -6.11 10.70
C LEU A 7 -11.90 -6.53 9.36
N LEU A 8 -11.65 -5.75 8.32
CA LEU A 8 -12.05 -6.14 6.97
C LEU A 8 -11.26 -7.40 6.58
N THR A 9 -11.95 -8.46 6.17
CA THR A 9 -11.31 -9.71 5.78
C THR A 9 -11.17 -9.82 4.25
N THR A 10 -10.33 -10.76 3.79
CA THR A 10 -10.22 -11.06 2.35
C THR A 10 -11.53 -11.59 1.78
N GLU A 11 -12.35 -12.27 2.57
CA GLU A 11 -13.65 -12.78 2.14
C GLU A 11 -14.68 -11.66 1.93
N ASP A 12 -14.63 -10.63 2.77
CA ASP A 12 -15.43 -9.42 2.57
C ASP A 12 -15.05 -8.75 1.26
N VAL A 13 -13.74 -8.59 0.99
CA VAL A 13 -13.23 -8.01 -0.25
C VAL A 13 -13.65 -8.82 -1.48
N ARG A 14 -13.63 -10.17 -1.41
CA ARG A 14 -14.14 -11.02 -2.51
C ARG A 14 -15.61 -10.78 -2.78
N SER A 15 -16.41 -10.70 -1.73
CA SER A 15 -17.84 -10.42 -1.82
C SER A 15 -18.10 -9.03 -2.43
N MET A 16 -17.34 -8.03 -1.99
CA MET A 16 -17.40 -6.67 -2.56
C MET A 16 -16.99 -6.65 -4.04
N GLY A 17 -15.91 -7.34 -4.40
CA GLY A 17 -15.44 -7.44 -5.79
C GLY A 17 -16.44 -8.11 -6.71
N ALA A 18 -17.16 -9.12 -6.23
CA ALA A 18 -18.22 -9.77 -6.98
C ALA A 18 -19.44 -8.85 -7.17
N ALA A 19 -19.77 -8.02 -6.18
CA ALA A 19 -20.89 -7.09 -6.24
C ALA A 19 -20.60 -5.84 -7.08
N TRP A 20 -19.36 -5.34 -7.05
CA TRP A 20 -18.93 -4.10 -7.71
C TRP A 20 -17.66 -4.30 -8.56
N PRO A 21 -17.71 -5.09 -9.65
CA PRO A 21 -16.54 -5.45 -10.44
C PRO A 21 -15.88 -4.27 -11.18
N TYR A 22 -16.62 -3.16 -11.35
CA TYR A 22 -16.17 -1.96 -12.07
C TYR A 22 -15.85 -0.79 -11.12
N LEU A 23 -15.63 -1.08 -9.83
CA LEU A 23 -15.32 -0.04 -8.85
C LEU A 23 -13.98 0.62 -9.21
N ASN A 24 -14.02 1.95 -9.38
CA ASN A 24 -12.87 2.78 -9.74
C ASN A 24 -12.27 3.52 -8.54
N GLU A 25 -13.04 3.68 -7.46
CA GLU A 25 -12.63 4.36 -6.23
C GLU A 25 -13.09 3.56 -5.01
N LEU A 26 -12.19 3.33 -4.07
CA LEU A 26 -12.46 2.60 -2.84
C LEU A 26 -11.84 3.35 -1.66
N GLN A 27 -12.69 3.68 -0.68
CA GLN A 27 -12.27 4.17 0.61
C GLN A 27 -12.58 3.13 1.69
N ILE A 28 -11.56 2.77 2.48
CA ILE A 28 -11.68 1.82 3.57
C ILE A 28 -11.35 2.53 4.87
N SER A 29 -12.37 2.63 5.71
CA SER A 29 -12.28 3.27 7.02
C SER A 29 -11.86 2.32 8.14
N LEU A 30 -11.79 1.02 7.85
CA LEU A 30 -11.34 0.01 8.79
C LEU A 30 -9.84 -0.23 8.63
N PRO A 31 -9.12 -0.60 9.70
CA PRO A 31 -7.76 -1.10 9.57
C PRO A 31 -7.73 -2.36 8.70
N ILE A 32 -6.76 -2.43 7.79
CA ILE A 32 -6.53 -3.60 6.95
C ILE A 32 -5.09 -4.08 7.08
N ASN A 33 -4.88 -5.38 6.90
CA ASN A 33 -3.55 -5.94 6.75
C ASN A 33 -3.13 -6.02 5.28
N PHE A 34 -1.90 -6.46 5.03
CA PHE A 34 -1.37 -6.56 3.67
C PHE A 34 -2.10 -7.60 2.79
N ASP A 35 -2.58 -8.71 3.36
CA ASP A 35 -3.33 -9.72 2.60
C ASP A 35 -4.64 -9.15 2.04
N VAL A 36 -5.34 -8.34 2.84
CA VAL A 36 -6.55 -7.64 2.43
C VAL A 36 -6.22 -6.61 1.35
N LEU A 37 -5.11 -5.88 1.48
CA LEU A 37 -4.63 -4.98 0.43
C LEU A 37 -4.39 -5.74 -0.89
N LEU A 38 -3.71 -6.87 -0.86
CA LEU A 38 -3.48 -7.70 -2.06
C LEU A 38 -4.79 -8.18 -2.69
N GLU A 39 -5.73 -8.67 -1.89
CA GLU A 39 -7.03 -9.12 -2.39
C GLU A 39 -7.82 -7.96 -3.03
N ILE A 40 -7.75 -6.74 -2.49
CA ILE A 40 -8.38 -5.54 -3.10
C ILE A 40 -7.87 -5.34 -4.52
N VAL A 41 -6.56 -5.36 -4.71
CA VAL A 41 -5.98 -5.11 -6.05
C VAL A 41 -6.32 -6.23 -7.03
N GLN A 42 -6.45 -7.47 -6.55
CA GLN A 42 -6.86 -8.60 -7.39
C GLN A 42 -8.33 -8.54 -7.79
N ARG A 43 -9.20 -8.02 -6.92
CA ARG A 43 -10.66 -8.04 -7.14
C ARG A 43 -11.22 -6.81 -7.84
N PHE A 44 -10.51 -5.69 -7.79
CA PHE A 44 -10.95 -4.43 -8.40
C PHE A 44 -9.99 -4.00 -9.52
N PRO A 45 -10.04 -4.64 -10.72
CA PRO A 45 -9.13 -4.32 -11.82
C PRO A 45 -9.30 -2.90 -12.37
N GLU A 46 -10.48 -2.30 -12.20
CA GLU A 46 -10.75 -0.93 -12.62
C GLU A 46 -10.41 0.12 -11.56
N LEU A 47 -9.91 -0.30 -10.39
CA LEU A 47 -9.57 0.62 -9.30
C LEU A 47 -8.44 1.56 -9.75
N ARG A 48 -8.66 2.86 -9.52
CA ARG A 48 -7.69 3.93 -9.80
C ARG A 48 -7.34 4.73 -8.56
N TYR A 49 -8.26 4.78 -7.59
CA TYR A 49 -8.12 5.55 -6.36
C TYR A 49 -8.38 4.66 -5.17
N LEU A 50 -7.36 4.47 -4.34
CA LEU A 50 -7.47 3.72 -3.09
C LEU A 50 -7.11 4.61 -1.91
N ARG A 51 -8.02 4.67 -0.95
CA ARG A 51 -7.83 5.42 0.30
C ARG A 51 -8.05 4.48 1.47
N ILE A 52 -7.03 4.32 2.31
CA ILE A 52 -7.12 3.49 3.52
C ILE A 52 -6.76 4.33 4.74
N ILE A 53 -7.56 4.19 5.80
CA ILE A 53 -7.29 4.90 7.06
C ILE A 53 -6.06 4.29 7.73
N SER A 54 -6.05 2.97 7.92
CA SER A 54 -4.95 2.30 8.63
C SER A 54 -4.46 1.05 7.89
N LEU A 55 -3.14 0.98 7.64
CA LEU A 55 -2.47 -0.20 7.10
C LEU A 55 -1.62 -0.86 8.18
N GLN A 56 -2.00 -2.09 8.54
CA GLN A 56 -1.28 -2.93 9.49
C GLN A 56 -0.22 -3.72 8.73
N LEU A 57 1.04 -3.38 8.99
CA LEU A 57 2.18 -4.07 8.38
C LEU A 57 2.52 -5.37 9.13
N GLY A 58 2.28 -5.45 10.44
CA GLY A 58 2.59 -6.63 11.26
C GLY A 58 4.05 -7.08 11.19
N GLU A 59 4.32 -8.32 11.58
CA GLU A 59 5.59 -9.03 11.30
C GLU A 59 5.66 -9.38 9.80
N PHE A 60 5.79 -8.35 8.95
CA PHE A 60 6.01 -8.53 7.53
C PHE A 60 7.45 -9.01 7.31
N GLU A 61 7.71 -10.28 7.62
CA GLU A 61 8.99 -10.92 7.35
C GLU A 61 9.10 -11.16 5.84
N ASN A 62 9.65 -10.16 5.16
CA ASN A 62 10.30 -10.21 3.86
C ASN A 62 9.76 -11.32 2.93
N PRO A 63 8.70 -11.05 2.15
CA PRO A 63 8.08 -12.09 1.36
C PRO A 63 9.05 -12.50 0.27
N GLU A 64 9.36 -13.79 0.19
CA GLU A 64 9.63 -14.40 -1.10
C GLU A 64 8.37 -14.20 -1.95
N PHE A 65 8.30 -13.05 -2.63
CA PHE A 65 7.09 -12.52 -3.24
C PHE A 65 6.60 -13.43 -4.37
N ASN A 66 5.63 -14.28 -4.07
CA ASN A 66 4.66 -14.79 -5.07
C ASN A 66 3.56 -13.76 -5.33
N ILE A 67 3.89 -12.46 -5.39
CA ILE A 67 2.95 -11.47 -5.91
C ILE A 67 2.83 -11.72 -7.41
N PRO A 68 1.61 -11.91 -7.95
CA PRO A 68 1.42 -12.02 -9.38
C PRO A 68 2.05 -10.80 -10.05
N MET A 69 3.14 -11.01 -10.79
CA MET A 69 4.10 -9.98 -11.19
C MET A 69 3.51 -8.93 -12.17
N HIS A 70 2.22 -9.04 -12.49
CA HIS A 70 1.55 -8.26 -13.53
C HIS A 70 0.07 -8.01 -13.17
N LEU A 71 -0.20 -7.32 -12.07
CA LEU A 71 -1.51 -6.66 -11.92
C LEU A 71 -1.57 -5.60 -13.03
N SER A 72 -2.31 -5.90 -14.09
CA SER A 72 -2.26 -5.21 -15.39
C SER A 72 -2.86 -3.79 -15.37
N HIS A 73 -3.14 -3.27 -14.18
CA HIS A 73 -4.01 -2.13 -13.96
C HIS A 73 -3.41 -1.33 -12.82
N SER A 74 -3.16 -0.06 -13.08
CA SER A 74 -2.46 0.76 -12.12
C SER A 74 -3.42 1.64 -11.34
N LEU A 75 -3.33 1.55 -10.02
CA LEU A 75 -3.73 2.66 -9.17
C LEU A 75 -2.98 3.92 -9.64
N LEU A 76 -3.70 5.03 -9.73
CA LEU A 76 -3.12 6.34 -9.99
C LEU A 76 -2.77 7.03 -8.67
N SER A 77 -3.61 6.83 -7.65
CA SER A 77 -3.45 7.43 -6.34
C SER A 77 -3.69 6.40 -5.23
N PHE A 78 -2.79 6.41 -4.24
CA PHE A 78 -2.88 5.58 -3.05
C PHE A 78 -2.61 6.47 -1.83
N HIS A 79 -3.58 6.54 -0.93
CA HIS A 79 -3.52 7.35 0.29
C HIS A 79 -3.57 6.44 1.52
N ILE A 80 -2.59 6.59 2.41
CA ILE A 80 -2.49 5.88 3.69
C ILE A 80 -2.43 6.95 4.78
N TYR A 81 -3.46 7.03 5.62
CA TYR A 81 -3.49 8.04 6.68
C TYR A 81 -2.66 7.66 7.91
N GLU A 82 -2.63 6.38 8.23
CA GLU A 82 -1.91 5.83 9.37
C GLU A 82 -1.30 4.48 8.98
N ALA A 83 -0.01 4.30 9.23
CA ALA A 83 0.67 3.02 9.04
C ALA A 83 1.23 2.57 10.39
N TYR A 84 0.47 1.78 11.16
CA TYR A 84 0.90 1.28 12.47
C TYR A 84 1.24 -0.22 12.43
N SER A 85 2.15 -0.65 13.30
CA SER A 85 2.09 -2.01 13.85
C SER A 85 1.12 -1.99 15.03
N LEU A 86 0.23 -2.97 15.13
CA LEU A 86 -0.72 -3.05 16.27
C LEU A 86 -0.05 -3.43 17.60
N SER A 87 1.22 -3.83 17.59
CA SER A 87 2.00 -4.12 18.79
C SER A 87 2.65 -2.84 19.32
N GLU A 88 2.32 -2.46 20.57
CA GLU A 88 2.98 -1.34 21.28
C GLU A 88 4.51 -1.51 21.37
N ASP A 89 5.01 -2.73 21.20
CA ASP A 89 6.44 -3.08 21.21
C ASP A 89 7.13 -2.92 19.83
N ASP A 90 6.38 -2.85 18.73
CA ASP A 90 6.95 -2.68 17.38
C ASP A 90 6.82 -1.24 16.93
N LYS A 91 7.77 -0.42 17.37
CA LYS A 91 8.12 0.81 16.65
C LYS A 91 8.23 0.45 15.18
N ILE A 92 7.58 1.24 14.30
CA ILE A 92 7.65 1.07 12.84
C ILE A 92 9.11 0.88 12.47
N SER A 93 9.51 -0.38 12.22
CA SER A 93 10.90 -0.66 11.94
C SER A 93 11.18 -0.08 10.57
N SER A 94 12.37 0.49 10.36
CA SER A 94 12.79 0.97 9.04
C SER A 94 12.63 -0.11 7.96
N ASN A 95 12.66 -1.39 8.35
CA ASN A 95 12.45 -2.53 7.46
C ASN A 95 11.00 -2.63 6.97
N ASN A 96 10.00 -2.37 7.82
CA ASN A 96 8.58 -2.41 7.42
C ASN A 96 8.29 -1.36 6.34
N ILE A 97 8.89 -0.18 6.46
CA ILE A 97 8.79 0.90 5.48
C ILE A 97 9.45 0.52 4.15
N VAL A 98 10.67 -0.03 4.21
CA VAL A 98 11.37 -0.47 3.00
C VAL A 98 10.56 -1.54 2.28
N THR A 99 9.99 -2.46 3.03
CA THR A 99 9.21 -3.54 2.43
C THR A 99 7.88 -3.04 1.87
N LEU A 100 7.17 -2.14 2.56
CA LEU A 100 6.00 -1.46 2.01
C LEU A 100 6.33 -0.72 0.70
N ALA A 101 7.48 -0.05 0.65
CA ALA A 101 7.93 0.65 -0.55
C ALA A 101 8.16 -0.31 -1.73
N GLN A 102 8.85 -1.42 -1.48
CA GLN A 102 9.06 -2.47 -2.47
C GLN A 102 7.76 -3.11 -2.94
N CYS A 103 6.86 -3.45 -2.00
CA CYS A 103 5.53 -3.99 -2.29
C CYS A 103 4.73 -3.06 -3.19
N THR A 104 4.65 -1.79 -2.82
CA THR A 104 3.84 -0.80 -3.52
C THR A 104 4.34 -0.61 -4.96
N ASP A 105 5.65 -0.61 -5.18
CA ASP A 105 6.21 -0.49 -6.53
C ASP A 105 6.03 -1.78 -7.37
N ILE A 106 5.95 -2.96 -6.73
CA ILE A 106 5.64 -4.23 -7.42
C ILE A 106 4.14 -4.30 -7.78
N ILE A 107 3.27 -3.93 -6.84
CA ILE A 107 1.81 -4.06 -6.97
C ILE A 107 1.23 -2.93 -7.84
N PHE A 108 1.76 -1.71 -7.73
CA PHE A 108 1.26 -0.51 -8.40
C PHE A 108 2.35 0.17 -9.26
N PRO A 109 2.76 -0.47 -10.36
CA PRO A 109 3.89 0.00 -11.16
C PRO A 109 3.67 1.38 -11.80
N ASP A 110 2.43 1.77 -12.13
CA ASP A 110 2.13 3.11 -12.68
C ASP A 110 1.56 4.08 -11.64
N LEU A 111 1.76 3.84 -10.34
CA LEU A 111 1.30 4.75 -9.28
C LEU A 111 1.90 6.14 -9.48
N GLU A 112 1.04 7.16 -9.64
CA GLU A 112 1.45 8.54 -9.91
C GLU A 112 1.53 9.36 -8.60
N LEU A 113 0.65 9.08 -7.65
CA LEU A 113 0.61 9.73 -6.34
C LEU A 113 0.60 8.68 -5.22
N LEU A 114 1.55 8.80 -4.30
CA LEU A 114 1.50 8.14 -3.01
C LEU A 114 1.48 9.20 -1.93
N GLU A 115 0.45 9.17 -1.11
CA GLU A 115 0.32 10.04 0.06
C GLU A 115 0.34 9.19 1.31
N VAL A 116 1.29 9.47 2.19
CA VAL A 116 1.39 8.81 3.50
C VAL A 116 1.32 9.90 4.55
N SER A 117 0.35 9.84 5.43
CA SER A 117 0.32 10.64 6.65
C SER A 117 0.93 9.81 7.77
N ALA A 118 1.74 10.45 8.60
CA ALA A 118 2.36 9.82 9.75
C ALA A 118 2.57 10.87 10.84
N ASP A 119 2.21 10.51 12.07
CA ASP A 119 2.43 11.35 13.25
C ASP A 119 3.92 11.38 13.69
N GLU A 120 4.79 10.62 13.01
CA GLU A 120 6.18 10.37 13.40
C GLU A 120 7.21 11.33 12.76
N PRO A 121 8.41 11.48 13.38
CA PRO A 121 9.39 12.50 13.02
C PRO A 121 9.91 12.42 11.58
N LEU A 122 10.27 13.60 11.04
CA LEU A 122 10.86 13.84 9.70
C LEU A 122 11.91 12.82 9.22
N ALA A 123 12.63 12.17 10.12
CA ALA A 123 13.61 11.12 9.79
C ALA A 123 12.97 9.84 9.24
N LEU A 124 11.79 9.44 9.76
CA LEU A 124 11.02 8.30 9.26
C LEU A 124 10.53 8.58 7.84
N VAL A 125 10.07 9.81 7.61
CA VAL A 125 9.63 10.29 6.30
C VAL A 125 10.75 10.31 5.27
N GLY A 126 11.95 10.75 5.65
CA GLY A 126 13.14 10.63 4.80
C GLY A 126 13.46 9.17 4.44
N THR A 127 13.26 8.26 5.40
CA THR A 127 13.44 6.81 5.21
C THR A 127 12.39 6.24 4.25
N ILE A 128 11.11 6.59 4.41
CA ILE A 128 10.02 6.25 3.49
C ILE A 128 10.37 6.72 2.07
N ILE A 129 10.64 8.01 1.90
CA ILE A 129 10.91 8.59 0.59
C ILE A 129 12.15 7.94 -0.06
N SER A 130 13.22 7.69 0.71
CA SER A 130 14.42 7.04 0.19
C SER A 130 14.21 5.56 -0.18
N ALA A 131 13.43 4.83 0.62
CA ALA A 131 13.03 3.46 0.33
C ALA A 131 12.24 3.37 -0.97
N PHE A 132 11.23 4.24 -1.16
CA PHE A 132 10.45 4.34 -2.38
C PHE A 132 11.31 4.72 -3.60
N LYS A 133 12.23 5.68 -3.46
CA LYS A 133 13.17 6.01 -4.54
C LYS A 133 14.07 4.84 -4.91
N THR A 134 14.50 4.06 -3.93
CA THR A 134 15.38 2.90 -4.13
C THR A 134 14.63 1.75 -4.80
N ALA A 135 13.47 1.37 -4.27
CA ALA A 135 12.59 0.35 -4.86
C ALA A 135 12.24 0.67 -6.32
N ARG A 136 12.00 1.95 -6.62
CA ARG A 136 11.75 2.40 -7.98
C ARG A 136 12.96 2.27 -8.90
N LYS A 137 14.15 2.66 -8.44
CA LYS A 137 15.39 2.49 -9.23
C LYS A 137 15.64 1.01 -9.53
N ASP A 138 15.39 0.14 -8.56
CA ASP A 138 15.48 -1.31 -8.75
C ASP A 138 14.45 -1.80 -9.77
N GLN A 139 13.22 -1.31 -9.70
CA GLN A 139 12.17 -1.64 -10.67
C GLN A 139 12.49 -1.14 -12.08
N GLU A 140 12.99 0.09 -12.23
CA GLU A 140 13.45 0.62 -13.52
C GLU A 140 14.59 -0.23 -14.11
N THR A 141 15.48 -0.73 -13.25
CA THR A 141 16.57 -1.63 -13.65
C THR A 141 16.04 -3.00 -14.10
N ARG A 142 14.96 -3.51 -13.47
CA ARG A 142 14.27 -4.75 -13.87
C ARG A 142 13.44 -4.60 -15.14
N ILE A 143 12.79 -3.46 -15.33
CA ILE A 143 11.88 -3.18 -16.46
C ILE A 143 12.64 -2.68 -17.71
N LEU A 144 13.90 -2.27 -17.58
CA LEU A 144 14.75 -1.62 -18.60
C LEU A 144 14.33 -1.91 -20.05
N GLY A 145 13.55 -0.94 -20.51
CA GLY A 145 12.86 -0.89 -21.79
C GLY A 145 11.86 0.28 -21.84
N ARG A 146 11.37 0.79 -20.69
CA ARG A 146 10.48 1.96 -20.66
C ARG A 146 10.89 3.02 -19.62
N PRO A 147 10.90 4.32 -19.97
CA PRO A 147 11.08 5.41 -19.02
C PRO A 147 9.82 5.56 -18.14
N SER A 148 10.00 5.80 -16.83
CA SER A 148 8.89 5.91 -15.89
C SER A 148 8.28 7.32 -15.89
N LYS A 149 6.96 7.41 -15.67
CA LYS A 149 6.23 8.68 -15.46
C LYS A 149 6.58 9.28 -14.10
N LYS A 150 6.77 10.59 -13.99
CA LYS A 150 7.06 11.25 -12.70
C LYS A 150 6.00 10.90 -11.64
N LYS A 151 6.41 10.29 -10.53
CA LYS A 151 5.57 10.02 -9.34
C LYS A 151 5.86 11.07 -8.29
N ILE A 152 4.80 11.63 -7.72
CA ILE A 152 4.87 12.59 -6.62
C ILE A 152 4.61 11.78 -5.35
N VAL A 153 5.59 11.81 -4.44
CA VAL A 153 5.40 11.27 -3.10
C VAL A 153 5.21 12.48 -2.20
N THR A 154 4.00 12.62 -1.67
CA THR A 154 3.66 13.67 -0.71
C THR A 154 3.55 13.04 0.65
N VAL A 155 4.18 13.65 1.65
CA VAL A 155 4.04 13.22 3.04
C VAL A 155 3.55 14.42 3.83
N GLU A 156 2.35 14.28 4.39
CA GLU A 156 1.72 15.32 5.20
C GLU A 156 1.92 15.02 6.68
N TYR A 157 2.10 16.08 7.48
CA TYR A 157 2.22 16.03 8.93
C TYR A 157 1.03 16.79 9.51
N HIS A 158 0.28 16.15 10.39
CA HIS A 158 -0.88 16.74 11.07
C HIS A 158 -0.65 16.82 12.57
#